data_AF-A0A940JRI0-F1
#
_entry.id   AF-A0A940JRI0-F1
#
_cell.length_a   1.000
_cell.length_b   1.000
_cell.length_c   1.000
_cell.angle_alpha   90.00
_cell.angle_beta   90.00
_cell.angle_gamma   90.00
#
_symmetry.space_group_name_H-M   'P 1'
#
loop_
_entity.id
_entity.type
_entity.pdbx_description
1 polymer ?
#
loop_
_entity_poly.entity_id
_entity_poly.type
_entity_poly.pdbx_seq_one_letter_code
_entity_poly.pdbx_strand_id
1 'polypeptide(L)'
;MATTMLSAAREALEVAEALGASEPREVPATTPLELDDPASAWIVSRGRVVVFAQPPGGALHERRTPVVEVMTGGLVLAPPTDAAVRLIAVGIEPGTELRGLPASALTGHRGHRAAVLAGLVDDWLGAISAALEAEAPEAGVALSSGEPALIGPGEAAWAATHPVWVQAAEVGVFDARPEGDRLRVPVPARGWVRGYAELELVPHRSAEALQHADAIAGIDAFHRAALEMLRRRIDAADELVAERIRRRVGYEADLRHRTLGRLADVLGSDAARSTSSATTDELVAVMRLVGHEQGIEIVEPPRRVLATASDPLDAIARASGVRTRAIVTGPQWWRTCL
;
A
#
# COMPACT_ATOMS: atom_id res chain seq x y z
N MET A 1 -7.49 21.19 -23.04
CA MET A 1 -6.61 20.78 -21.92
C MET A 1 -5.13 20.82 -22.29
N ALA A 2 -4.67 20.18 -23.38
CA ALA A 2 -3.24 20.19 -23.75
C ALA A 2 -2.62 21.59 -23.96
N THR A 3 -3.34 22.50 -24.63
CA THR A 3 -2.87 23.88 -24.86
C THR A 3 -2.74 24.70 -23.56
N THR A 4 -3.64 24.49 -22.61
CA THR A 4 -3.63 25.15 -21.28
C THR A 4 -2.45 24.65 -20.44
N MET A 5 -2.16 23.34 -20.48
CA MET A 5 -1.02 22.75 -19.76
C MET A 5 0.33 23.23 -20.30
N LEU A 6 0.48 23.33 -21.63
CA LEU A 6 1.68 23.88 -22.26
C LEU A 6 1.90 25.36 -21.90
N SER A 7 0.82 26.13 -21.78
CA SER A 7 0.89 27.54 -21.37
C SER A 7 1.36 27.68 -19.92
N ALA A 8 0.76 26.92 -19.00
CA ALA A 8 1.12 26.96 -17.58
C ALA A 8 2.57 26.50 -17.33
N ALA A 9 3.02 25.45 -18.02
CA ALA A 9 4.38 24.96 -17.89
C ALA A 9 5.41 25.99 -18.36
N ARG A 10 5.13 26.69 -19.46
CA ARG A 10 5.97 27.78 -19.95
C ARG A 10 6.05 28.93 -18.95
N GLU A 11 4.91 29.34 -18.42
CA GLU A 11 4.81 30.42 -17.44
C GLU A 11 5.57 30.10 -16.15
N ALA A 12 5.47 28.87 -15.65
CA ALA A 12 6.25 28.39 -14.51
C ALA A 12 7.76 28.47 -14.76
N LEU A 13 8.23 28.09 -15.95
CA LEU A 13 9.64 28.17 -16.31
C LEU A 13 10.13 29.61 -16.46
N GLU A 14 9.33 30.49 -17.07
CA GLU A 14 9.63 31.92 -17.17
C GLU A 14 9.74 32.57 -15.78
N VAL A 15 8.84 32.20 -14.85
CA VAL A 15 8.92 32.65 -13.45
C VAL A 15 10.16 32.10 -12.76
N ALA A 16 10.48 30.81 -12.91
CA ALA A 16 11.67 30.21 -12.32
C ALA A 16 12.96 30.90 -12.81
N GLU A 17 13.07 31.17 -14.11
CA GLU A 17 14.19 31.92 -14.69
C GLU A 17 14.30 33.33 -14.10
N ALA A 18 13.18 34.04 -13.96
CA ALA A 18 13.14 35.36 -13.33
C ALA A 18 13.54 35.35 -11.84
N LEU A 19 13.42 34.19 -11.17
CA LEU A 19 13.84 33.97 -9.78
C LEU A 19 15.30 33.54 -9.65
N GLY A 20 16.05 33.48 -10.76
CA GLY A 20 17.45 33.09 -10.76
C GLY A 20 17.65 31.57 -10.63
N ALA A 21 16.74 30.77 -11.20
CA ALA A 21 16.92 29.33 -11.25
C ALA A 21 18.27 28.95 -11.89
N SER A 22 18.88 27.89 -11.37
CA SER A 22 20.17 27.37 -11.84
C SER A 22 20.12 26.93 -13.30
N GLU A 23 21.31 26.64 -13.84
CA GLU A 23 21.40 25.91 -15.10
C GLU A 23 20.65 24.55 -15.01
N PRO A 24 20.06 24.07 -16.11
CA PRO A 24 19.41 22.76 -16.15
C PRO A 24 20.38 21.65 -15.76
N ARG A 25 19.95 20.83 -14.81
CA ARG A 25 20.64 19.61 -14.39
C ARG A 25 19.88 18.40 -14.94
N GLU A 26 20.56 17.55 -15.70
CA GLU A 26 19.97 16.28 -16.12
C GLU A 26 19.84 15.33 -14.91
N VAL A 27 18.67 14.70 -14.79
CA VAL A 27 18.36 13.74 -13.73
C VAL A 27 17.97 12.41 -14.38
N PRO A 28 18.94 11.54 -14.72
CA PRO A 28 18.67 10.25 -15.33
C PRO A 28 18.18 9.23 -14.29
N ALA A 29 17.53 8.16 -14.75
CA ALA A 29 17.04 7.09 -13.87
C ALA A 29 18.14 6.42 -13.03
N THR A 30 19.38 6.40 -13.53
CA THR A 30 20.56 5.78 -12.89
C THR A 30 21.20 6.65 -11.81
N THR A 31 20.95 7.96 -11.85
CA THR A 31 21.53 8.92 -10.89
C THR A 31 20.41 9.81 -10.36
N PRO A 32 19.58 9.28 -9.44
CA PRO A 32 18.50 10.05 -8.82
C PRO A 32 19.02 11.33 -8.17
N LEU A 33 18.20 12.38 -8.21
CA LEU A 33 18.42 13.59 -7.43
C LEU A 33 17.93 13.34 -6.00
N GLU A 34 18.84 13.36 -5.03
CA GLU A 34 18.46 13.36 -3.62
C GLU A 34 17.85 14.70 -3.24
N LEU A 35 16.73 14.68 -2.53
CA LEU A 35 16.04 15.87 -2.03
C LEU A 35 16.38 16.02 -0.54
N ASP A 36 17.61 16.40 -0.24
CA ASP A 36 18.20 16.42 1.11
C ASP A 36 18.41 17.83 1.69
N ASP A 37 18.43 18.85 0.84
CA ASP A 37 18.53 20.25 1.23
C ASP A 37 17.16 20.94 1.28
N PRO A 38 16.57 21.19 2.47
CA PRO A 38 15.27 21.87 2.58
C PRO A 38 15.28 23.32 2.12
N ALA A 39 16.46 23.94 1.96
CA ALA A 39 16.56 25.26 1.35
C ALA A 39 16.46 25.21 -0.18
N SER A 40 16.33 24.02 -0.78
CA SER A 40 16.23 23.82 -2.22
C SER A 40 14.82 23.50 -2.69
N ALA A 41 14.44 24.11 -3.81
CA ALA A 41 13.27 23.80 -4.60
C ALA A 41 13.71 23.55 -6.04
N TRP A 42 12.93 22.77 -6.78
CA TRP A 42 13.28 22.37 -8.14
C TRP A 42 12.07 22.48 -9.06
N ILE A 43 12.29 22.95 -10.29
CA ILE A 43 11.28 22.96 -11.35
C ILE A 43 11.71 21.99 -12.44
N VAL A 44 10.80 21.13 -12.90
CA VAL A 44 11.07 20.24 -14.03
C VAL A 44 11.07 21.08 -15.31
N SER A 45 12.24 21.31 -15.91
CA SER A 45 12.37 22.07 -17.16
C SER A 45 12.11 21.24 -18.40
N ARG A 46 12.31 19.93 -18.31
CA ARG A 46 12.09 19.01 -19.43
C ARG A 46 11.80 17.61 -18.96
N GLY A 47 10.88 16.93 -19.64
CA GLY A 47 10.52 15.54 -19.37
C GLY A 47 9.59 15.41 -18.16
N ARG A 48 9.75 14.31 -17.41
CA ARG A 48 9.00 14.02 -16.20
C ARG A 48 9.84 13.30 -15.16
N VAL A 49 9.51 13.56 -13.90
CA VAL A 49 10.18 13.01 -12.73
C VAL A 49 9.17 12.24 -11.90
N VAL A 50 9.55 11.10 -11.37
CA VAL A 50 8.80 10.45 -10.28
C VAL A 50 9.59 10.61 -8.99
N VAL A 51 8.91 11.14 -7.97
CA VAL A 51 9.44 11.25 -6.62
C VAL A 51 9.09 9.97 -5.86
N PHE A 52 10.11 9.36 -5.27
CA PHE A 52 9.99 8.16 -4.46
C PHE A 52 10.32 8.46 -3.00
N ALA A 53 9.61 7.81 -2.09
CA ALA A 53 9.95 7.75 -0.68
C ALA A 53 10.83 6.52 -0.39
N GLN A 54 11.81 6.71 0.49
CA GLN A 54 12.69 5.65 1.01
C GLN A 54 12.80 5.75 2.54
N PRO A 55 12.94 4.61 3.25
CA PRO A 55 13.29 4.61 4.67
C PRO A 55 14.67 5.27 4.95
N PRO A 56 14.86 5.94 6.09
CA PRO A 56 16.12 6.53 6.52
C PRO A 56 17.12 5.43 6.85
N GLY A 57 18.39 5.67 6.55
CA GLY A 57 19.46 4.68 6.71
C GLY A 57 19.46 3.58 5.64
N GLY A 58 18.50 3.60 4.72
CA GLY A 58 18.37 2.58 3.72
C GLY A 58 19.42 2.64 2.61
N ALA A 59 19.96 1.48 2.23
CA ALA A 59 20.83 1.35 1.06
C ALA A 59 20.09 1.79 -0.22
N LEU A 60 20.82 2.26 -1.25
CA LEU A 60 20.26 2.71 -2.55
C LEU A 60 19.33 1.71 -3.26
N HIS A 61 19.35 0.44 -2.84
CA HIS A 61 18.56 -0.69 -3.36
C HIS A 61 17.31 -1.02 -2.51
N GLU A 62 17.09 -0.29 -1.41
CA GLU A 62 15.90 -0.46 -0.61
C GLU A 62 14.65 0.05 -1.32
N ARG A 63 13.53 -0.58 -0.96
CA ARG A 63 12.23 -0.45 -1.62
C ARG A 63 11.84 1.02 -1.77
N ARG A 64 11.74 1.45 -3.02
CA ARG A 64 11.26 2.79 -3.39
C ARG A 64 9.75 2.74 -3.50
N THR A 65 9.06 3.58 -2.73
CA THR A 65 7.61 3.73 -2.84
C THR A 65 7.33 4.96 -3.69
N PRO A 66 6.69 4.84 -4.88
CA PRO A 66 6.34 6.00 -5.68
C PRO A 66 5.35 6.88 -4.91
N VAL A 67 5.61 8.19 -4.88
CA VAL A 67 4.78 9.17 -4.19
C VAL A 67 4.02 10.01 -5.20
N VAL A 68 4.76 10.70 -6.08
CA VAL A 68 4.17 11.65 -7.03
C VAL A 68 4.95 11.66 -8.34
N GLU A 69 4.23 11.84 -9.44
CA GLU A 69 4.79 12.15 -10.75
C GLU A 69 4.67 13.65 -11.02
N VAL A 70 5.76 14.28 -11.44
CA VAL A 70 5.87 15.71 -11.71
C VAL A 70 6.30 15.92 -13.15
N MET A 71 5.45 16.60 -13.92
CA MET A 71 5.67 16.91 -15.33
C MET A 71 6.44 18.22 -15.51
N THR A 72 6.85 18.51 -16.74
CA THR A 72 7.47 19.80 -17.10
C THR A 72 6.63 20.99 -16.62
N GLY A 73 7.29 21.97 -16.02
CA GLY A 73 6.68 23.13 -15.34
C GLY A 73 6.28 22.87 -13.90
N GLY A 74 6.30 21.62 -13.42
CA GLY A 74 5.94 21.26 -12.05
C GLY A 74 7.05 21.52 -11.04
N LEU A 75 6.64 21.70 -9.78
CA LEU A 75 7.51 21.95 -8.63
C LEU A 75 7.79 20.66 -7.86
N VAL A 76 9.03 20.54 -7.40
CA VAL A 76 9.50 19.52 -6.45
C VAL A 76 10.17 20.25 -5.31
N LEU A 77 9.74 19.99 -4.08
CA LEU A 77 10.35 20.57 -2.87
C LEU A 77 11.08 19.50 -2.09
N ALA A 78 12.25 19.85 -1.57
CA ALA A 78 12.93 19.01 -0.61
C ALA A 78 12.22 19.07 0.75
N PRO A 79 12.02 17.93 1.42
CA PRO A 79 11.47 17.89 2.76
C PRO A 79 12.50 18.39 3.80
N PRO A 80 12.06 18.71 5.02
CA PRO A 80 12.97 19.04 6.10
C PRO A 80 13.87 17.86 6.47
N THR A 81 15.06 18.15 6.98
CA THR A 81 16.13 17.16 7.22
C THR A 81 15.75 16.07 8.23
N ASP A 82 14.82 16.37 9.13
CA ASP A 82 14.28 15.46 10.14
C ASP A 82 13.05 14.66 9.66
N ALA A 83 12.70 14.76 8.37
CA ALA A 83 11.57 14.05 7.81
C ALA A 83 11.68 12.53 8.00
N ALA A 84 10.54 11.90 8.29
CA ALA A 84 10.47 10.47 8.58
C ALA A 84 11.09 9.64 7.46
N VAL A 85 10.72 9.90 6.19
CA VAL A 85 11.26 9.27 4.96
C VAL A 85 12.15 10.23 4.18
N ARG A 86 13.14 9.69 3.46
CA ARG A 86 13.88 10.44 2.43
C ARG A 86 13.08 10.49 1.15
N LEU A 87 13.15 11.61 0.42
CA LEU A 87 12.62 11.73 -0.93
C LEU A 87 13.74 11.75 -1.97
N ILE A 88 13.55 11.03 -3.07
CA ILE A 88 14.44 11.08 -4.24
C ILE A 88 13.63 11.33 -5.51
N ALA A 89 14.15 12.18 -6.38
CA ALA A 89 13.60 12.47 -7.69
C ALA A 89 14.31 11.65 -8.77
N VAL A 90 13.56 10.89 -9.56
CA VAL A 90 14.08 10.02 -10.62
C VAL A 90 13.48 10.44 -11.95
N GLY A 91 14.31 10.83 -12.92
CA GLY A 91 13.82 11.08 -14.28
C GLY A 91 13.48 9.78 -14.99
N ILE A 92 12.33 9.79 -15.67
CA ILE A 92 11.80 8.59 -16.34
C ILE A 92 12.31 8.48 -17.78
N GLU A 93 12.56 9.61 -18.42
CA GLU A 93 12.94 9.69 -19.82
C GLU A 93 14.37 10.25 -19.97
N PRO A 94 15.14 9.81 -20.97
CA PRO A 94 16.44 10.43 -21.28
C PRO A 94 16.30 11.94 -21.54
N GLY A 95 17.21 12.75 -21.01
CA GLY A 95 17.12 14.21 -21.09
C GLY A 95 16.06 14.84 -20.19
N THR A 96 15.63 14.14 -19.14
CA THR A 96 14.84 14.77 -18.06
C THR A 96 15.72 15.77 -17.32
N GLU A 97 15.28 17.02 -17.22
CA GLU A 97 16.05 18.12 -16.66
C GLU A 97 15.26 18.85 -15.57
N LEU A 98 15.97 19.25 -14.51
CA LEU A 98 15.44 20.08 -13.43
C LEU A 98 16.31 21.31 -13.26
N ARG A 99 15.70 22.41 -12.84
CA ARG A 99 16.40 23.64 -12.44
C ARG A 99 16.16 23.90 -10.96
N GLY A 100 17.25 24.11 -10.23
CA GLY A 100 17.20 24.41 -8.80
C GLY A 100 16.96 25.88 -8.54
N LEU A 101 16.23 26.20 -7.46
CA LEU A 101 16.03 27.54 -6.95
C LEU A 101 16.01 27.49 -5.41
N PRO A 102 16.39 28.56 -4.71
CA PRO A 102 16.26 28.58 -3.26
C PRO A 102 14.76 28.56 -2.89
N ALA A 103 14.37 27.73 -1.92
CA ALA A 103 12.99 27.60 -1.45
C ALA A 103 12.43 28.96 -0.97
N SER A 104 13.28 29.81 -0.39
CA SER A 104 12.90 31.17 0.00
C SER A 104 12.42 32.04 -1.17
N ALA A 105 12.84 31.76 -2.41
CA ALA A 105 12.37 32.47 -3.60
C ALA A 105 10.91 32.18 -3.95
N LEU A 106 10.27 31.20 -3.32
CA LEU A 106 8.83 30.94 -3.48
C LEU A 106 7.95 31.96 -2.73
N THR A 107 8.55 32.76 -1.84
CA THR A 107 7.82 33.71 -0.99
C THR A 107 8.11 35.18 -1.28
N GLY A 108 7.28 36.08 -0.76
CA GLY A 108 7.47 37.54 -0.84
C GLY A 108 7.03 38.19 -2.15
N HIS A 109 6.38 37.44 -3.04
CA HIS A 109 5.90 37.94 -4.33
C HIS A 109 4.45 38.42 -4.27
N ARG A 110 4.06 39.27 -5.21
CA ARG A 110 2.67 39.75 -5.37
C ARG A 110 2.22 39.68 -6.83
N GLY A 111 0.91 39.83 -7.06
CA GLY A 111 0.32 39.87 -8.39
C GLY A 111 0.45 38.54 -9.14
N HIS A 112 0.69 38.62 -10.45
CA HIS A 112 0.74 37.45 -11.33
C HIS A 112 1.77 36.40 -10.88
N ARG A 113 2.97 36.83 -10.49
CA ARG A 113 4.01 35.91 -10.01
C ARG A 113 3.59 35.12 -8.76
N ALA A 114 2.90 35.78 -7.83
CA ALA A 114 2.39 35.11 -6.63
C ALA A 114 1.33 34.04 -6.98
N ALA A 115 0.50 34.31 -7.99
CA ALA A 115 -0.50 33.35 -8.45
C ALA A 115 0.15 32.10 -9.10
N VAL A 116 1.20 32.28 -9.91
CA VAL A 116 1.95 31.16 -10.51
C VAL A 116 2.59 30.30 -9.43
N LEU A 117 3.32 30.93 -8.49
CA LEU A 117 3.98 30.21 -7.41
C LEU A 117 2.98 29.51 -6.49
N ALA A 118 1.84 30.15 -6.21
CA ALA A 118 0.75 29.53 -5.46
C ALA A 118 0.23 28.27 -6.15
N GLY A 119 -0.02 28.31 -7.47
CA GLY A 119 -0.44 27.13 -8.22
C GLY A 119 0.58 25.99 -8.17
N LEU A 120 1.87 26.32 -8.32
CA LEU A 120 2.95 25.32 -8.23
C LEU A 120 3.05 24.66 -6.86
N VAL A 121 2.93 25.44 -5.78
CA VAL A 121 2.93 24.94 -4.41
C VAL A 121 1.67 24.12 -4.14
N ASP A 122 0.50 24.59 -4.56
CA ASP A 122 -0.77 23.90 -4.38
C ASP A 122 -0.79 22.54 -5.08
N ASP A 123 -0.29 22.48 -6.33
CA ASP A 123 -0.19 21.24 -7.10
C ASP A 123 0.74 20.23 -6.41
N TRP A 124 1.90 20.69 -5.93
CA TRP A 124 2.85 19.85 -5.20
C TRP A 124 2.25 19.30 -3.89
N LEU A 125 1.70 20.17 -3.04
CA LEU A 125 1.11 19.77 -1.76
C LEU A 125 -0.12 18.88 -1.95
N GLY A 126 -0.93 19.18 -2.97
CA GLY A 126 -2.07 18.38 -3.38
C GLY A 126 -1.65 16.98 -3.84
N ALA A 127 -0.59 16.88 -4.63
CA ALA A 127 -0.11 15.60 -5.12
C ALA A 127 0.52 14.74 -4.01
N ILE A 128 1.29 15.34 -3.09
CA ILE A 128 1.77 14.65 -1.89
C ILE A 128 0.60 14.14 -1.05
N SER A 129 -0.42 14.98 -0.81
CA SER A 129 -1.60 14.57 -0.04
C SER A 129 -2.39 13.44 -0.71
N ALA A 130 -2.49 13.48 -2.04
CA ALA A 130 -3.15 12.44 -2.81
C ALA A 130 -2.44 11.08 -2.66
N ALA A 131 -1.11 11.07 -2.58
CA ALA A 131 -0.29 9.87 -2.43
C ALA A 131 -0.49 9.16 -1.09
N LEU A 132 -0.95 9.88 -0.06
CA LEU A 132 -1.17 9.32 1.26
C LEU A 132 -2.37 8.36 1.27
N GLU A 133 -3.34 8.57 0.36
CA GLU A 133 -4.67 7.93 0.33
C GLU A 133 -5.23 7.72 1.74
N ALA A 134 -5.07 8.73 2.61
CA ALA A 134 -5.49 8.64 3.99
C ALA A 134 -7.01 8.76 4.09
N GLU A 135 -7.61 8.02 5.01
CA GLU A 135 -9.02 8.15 5.33
C GLU A 135 -9.25 9.52 5.96
N ALA A 136 -9.98 10.37 5.25
CA ALA A 136 -10.35 11.68 5.76
C ALA A 136 -11.25 11.52 7.01
N PRO A 137 -11.17 12.44 7.98
CA PRO A 137 -12.07 12.45 9.13
C PRO A 137 -13.55 12.41 8.71
N GLU A 138 -14.37 11.62 9.41
CA GLU A 138 -15.79 11.44 9.09
C GLU A 138 -16.63 12.71 9.29
N ALA A 139 -16.19 13.60 10.17
CA ALA A 139 -16.87 14.84 10.52
C ALA A 139 -15.87 15.97 10.78
N GLY A 140 -16.33 17.20 10.59
CA GLY A 140 -15.53 18.40 10.76
C GLY A 140 -16.02 19.58 9.92
N VAL A 141 -15.19 20.60 9.83
CA VAL A 141 -15.54 21.91 9.28
C VAL A 141 -14.88 22.13 7.92
N ALA A 142 -15.68 22.51 6.92
CA ALA A 142 -15.18 22.90 5.61
C ALA A 142 -14.66 24.35 5.66
N LEU A 143 -13.43 24.56 5.18
CA LEU A 143 -12.73 25.83 5.17
C LEU A 143 -12.82 26.47 3.78
N SER A 144 -13.32 27.70 3.75
CA SER A 144 -13.35 28.57 2.57
C SER A 144 -12.43 29.76 2.80
N SER A 145 -11.68 30.16 1.77
CA SER A 145 -10.80 31.32 1.90
C SER A 145 -11.58 32.60 2.19
N GLY A 146 -11.15 33.34 3.21
CA GLY A 146 -11.74 34.61 3.65
C GLY A 146 -12.96 34.45 4.56
N GLU A 147 -13.44 33.24 4.81
CA GLU A 147 -14.58 32.97 5.68
C GLU A 147 -14.09 32.43 7.02
N PRO A 148 -14.32 33.13 8.15
CA PRO A 148 -13.96 32.64 9.47
C PRO A 148 -14.66 31.31 9.78
N ALA A 149 -13.92 30.38 10.37
CA ALA A 149 -14.42 29.09 10.78
C ALA A 149 -14.01 28.83 12.23
N LEU A 150 -14.96 28.38 13.06
CA LEU A 150 -14.69 27.95 14.42
C LEU A 150 -14.43 26.45 14.43
N ILE A 151 -13.36 26.02 15.07
CA ILE A 151 -13.07 24.61 15.31
C ILE A 151 -12.85 24.37 16.80
N GLY A 152 -13.43 23.30 17.31
CA GLY A 152 -13.24 22.85 18.69
C GLY A 152 -12.00 21.97 18.90
N PRO A 153 -11.66 21.67 20.15
CA PRO A 153 -10.61 20.70 20.48
C PRO A 153 -11.01 19.31 19.95
N GLY A 154 -10.09 18.69 19.21
CA GLY A 154 -10.30 17.40 18.56
C GLY A 154 -11.09 17.47 17.25
N GLU A 155 -11.63 18.62 16.86
CA GLU A 155 -12.39 18.77 15.63
C GLU A 155 -11.45 18.92 14.43
N ALA A 156 -11.79 18.23 13.34
CA ALA A 156 -11.06 18.32 12.09
C ALA A 156 -11.62 19.42 11.19
N ALA A 157 -10.78 19.98 10.33
CA ALA A 157 -11.19 20.89 9.28
C ALA A 157 -10.39 20.66 8.00
N TRP A 158 -11.02 20.89 6.85
CA TRP A 158 -10.42 20.62 5.53
C TRP A 158 -10.79 21.70 4.52
N ALA A 159 -10.00 21.82 3.46
CA ALA A 159 -10.32 22.71 2.35
C ALA A 159 -11.64 22.34 1.66
N ALA A 160 -12.57 23.28 1.51
CA ALA A 160 -13.88 23.01 0.90
C ALA A 160 -13.80 22.75 -0.62
N THR A 161 -12.92 23.47 -1.33
CA THR A 161 -12.82 23.38 -2.80
C THR A 161 -11.40 23.59 -3.29
N HIS A 162 -10.73 24.62 -2.79
CA HIS A 162 -9.35 24.96 -3.14
C HIS A 162 -8.47 24.85 -1.91
N PRO A 163 -7.17 24.55 -2.08
CA PRO A 163 -6.21 24.63 -0.99
C PRO A 163 -6.31 25.96 -0.24
N VAL A 164 -6.29 25.88 1.08
CA VAL A 164 -6.31 27.05 1.95
C VAL A 164 -5.14 26.99 2.93
N TRP A 165 -4.79 28.13 3.50
CA TRP A 165 -3.76 28.23 4.52
C TRP A 165 -4.37 28.75 5.80
N VAL A 166 -4.03 28.14 6.93
CA VAL A 166 -4.52 28.55 8.25
C VAL A 166 -3.36 28.96 9.13
N GLN A 167 -3.57 29.96 9.99
CA GLN A 167 -2.56 30.44 10.92
C GLN A 167 -3.05 30.31 12.35
N ALA A 168 -2.49 29.35 13.11
CA ALA A 168 -2.84 29.14 14.51
C ALA A 168 -1.77 28.31 15.23
N ALA A 169 -1.64 28.49 16.55
CA ALA A 169 -0.64 27.81 17.38
C ALA A 169 -1.02 26.38 17.79
N GLU A 170 -2.31 26.07 17.77
CA GLU A 170 -2.87 24.83 18.31
C GLU A 170 -3.56 24.01 17.23
N VAL A 171 -3.01 24.05 16.02
CA VAL A 171 -3.51 23.32 14.86
C VAL A 171 -2.51 22.27 14.44
N GLY A 172 -2.92 21.00 14.39
CA GLY A 172 -2.13 19.92 13.80
C GLY A 172 -2.49 19.69 12.34
N VAL A 173 -1.51 19.32 11.51
CA VAL A 173 -1.71 18.87 10.12
C VAL A 173 -1.65 17.35 10.11
N PHE A 174 -2.62 16.66 9.50
CA PHE A 174 -2.70 15.19 9.54
C PHE A 174 -2.51 14.60 10.96
N ASP A 175 -3.10 15.27 11.96
CA ASP A 175 -3.00 14.96 13.39
C ASP A 175 -1.59 15.11 14.00
N ALA A 176 -0.59 15.59 13.25
CA ALA A 176 0.73 15.96 13.77
C ALA A 176 0.75 17.44 14.16
N ARG A 177 1.11 17.75 15.41
CA ARG A 177 1.26 19.14 15.86
C ARG A 177 2.55 19.72 15.26
N PRO A 178 2.51 20.81 14.50
CA PRO A 178 3.69 21.44 13.96
C PRO A 178 4.54 22.02 15.09
N GLU A 179 5.86 21.96 14.92
CA GLU A 179 6.78 22.68 15.79
C GLU A 179 6.80 24.16 15.40
N GLY A 180 6.49 25.04 16.35
CA GLY A 180 6.48 26.49 16.14
C GLY A 180 5.17 27.13 16.57
N ASP A 181 5.26 28.38 17.02
CA ASP A 181 4.09 29.16 17.42
C ASP A 181 3.48 29.88 16.20
N ARG A 182 2.17 29.75 16.01
CA ARG A 182 1.36 30.45 14.99
C ARG A 182 1.90 30.42 13.55
N LEU A 183 2.33 29.26 13.08
CA LEU A 183 2.74 29.07 11.68
C LEU A 183 1.54 29.12 10.72
N ARG A 184 1.76 29.66 9.52
CA ARG A 184 0.85 29.53 8.38
C ARG A 184 1.02 28.16 7.74
N VAL A 185 0.14 27.22 8.04
CA VAL A 185 0.22 25.86 7.49
C VAL A 185 -0.75 25.68 6.32
N PRO A 186 -0.33 25.00 5.24
CA PRO A 186 -1.22 24.70 4.13
C PRO A 186 -2.16 23.53 4.46
N VAL A 187 -3.38 23.63 3.96
CA VAL A 187 -4.44 22.61 4.00
C VAL A 187 -4.83 22.31 2.55
N PRO A 188 -4.17 21.35 1.89
CA PRO A 188 -4.51 20.96 0.52
C PRO A 188 -5.88 20.26 0.46
N ALA A 189 -6.42 20.06 -0.74
CA ALA A 189 -7.78 19.54 -0.94
C ALA A 189 -8.04 18.13 -0.35
N ARG A 190 -7.00 17.32 -0.16
CA ARG A 190 -7.06 16.01 0.50
C ARG A 190 -6.37 16.00 1.87
N GLY A 191 -6.04 17.18 2.37
CA GLY A 191 -5.49 17.39 3.69
C GLY A 191 -6.55 17.82 4.68
N TRP A 192 -6.29 17.56 5.95
CA TRP A 192 -7.05 18.13 7.05
C TRP A 192 -6.12 18.66 8.12
N VAL A 193 -6.68 19.54 8.92
CA VAL A 193 -6.09 20.01 10.15
C VAL A 193 -6.97 19.65 11.34
N ARG A 194 -6.40 19.62 12.54
CA ARG A 194 -7.15 19.36 13.78
C ARG A 194 -6.85 20.43 14.83
N GLY A 195 -7.89 20.96 15.44
CA GLY A 195 -7.76 21.89 16.57
C GLY A 195 -7.41 21.15 17.86
N TYR A 196 -6.50 21.69 18.66
CA TYR A 196 -6.20 21.21 20.01
C TYR A 196 -6.79 22.09 21.12
N ALA A 197 -7.42 23.19 20.73
CA ALA A 197 -8.22 24.08 21.56
C ALA A 197 -9.38 24.65 20.73
N GLU A 198 -10.20 25.48 21.35
CA GLU A 198 -11.19 26.28 20.64
C GLU A 198 -10.48 27.39 19.85
N LEU A 199 -10.64 27.37 18.53
CA LEU A 199 -9.90 28.23 17.61
C LEU A 199 -10.82 28.86 16.59
N GLU A 200 -10.61 30.16 16.36
CA GLU A 200 -11.15 30.86 15.21
C GLU A 200 -10.08 30.91 14.11
N LEU A 201 -10.34 30.21 13.01
CA LEU A 201 -9.47 30.16 11.85
C LEU A 201 -9.97 31.12 10.78
N VAL A 202 -9.06 31.88 10.18
CA VAL A 202 -9.32 32.69 8.98
C VAL A 202 -8.49 32.11 7.84
N PRO A 203 -9.07 31.29 6.96
CA PRO A 203 -8.32 30.64 5.89
C PRO A 203 -7.92 31.63 4.81
N HIS A 204 -6.68 31.54 4.35
CA HIS A 204 -6.10 32.38 3.30
C HIS A 204 -5.89 31.60 2.00
N ARG A 205 -5.87 32.31 0.87
CA ARG A 205 -5.40 31.72 -0.40
C ARG A 205 -3.90 31.52 -0.35
N SER A 206 -3.39 30.54 -1.11
CA SER A 206 -1.95 30.27 -1.22
C SER A 206 -1.16 31.48 -1.70
N ALA A 207 -1.69 32.27 -2.64
CA ALA A 207 -1.06 33.50 -3.11
C ALA A 207 -0.98 34.62 -2.03
N GLU A 208 -1.84 34.59 -1.02
CA GLU A 208 -1.78 35.51 0.13
C GLU A 208 -0.82 34.99 1.20
N ALA A 209 -0.85 33.69 1.47
CA ALA A 209 0.03 33.05 2.43
C ALA A 209 1.50 33.17 2.03
N LEU A 210 1.84 32.86 0.77
CA LEU A 210 3.21 32.93 0.23
C LEU A 210 3.78 34.34 0.18
N GLN A 211 3.02 35.40 0.48
CA GLN A 211 3.60 36.74 0.67
C GLN A 211 4.47 36.84 1.92
N HIS A 212 4.36 35.87 2.83
CA HIS A 212 5.03 35.87 4.11
C HIS A 212 6.12 34.78 4.13
N ALA A 213 7.27 35.09 4.72
CA ALA A 213 8.41 34.16 4.76
C ALA A 213 8.16 32.93 5.66
N ASP A 214 7.27 33.05 6.65
CA ASP A 214 6.87 31.94 7.53
C ASP A 214 6.08 30.84 6.80
N ALA A 215 5.62 31.10 5.58
CA ALA A 215 4.97 30.10 4.73
C ALA A 215 5.89 28.90 4.43
N ILE A 216 7.21 29.11 4.34
CA ILE A 216 8.17 28.00 4.15
C ILE A 216 8.16 27.06 5.35
N ALA A 217 8.20 27.60 6.57
CA ALA A 217 8.11 26.79 7.78
C ALA A 217 6.77 26.03 7.86
N GLY A 218 5.69 26.61 7.31
CA GLY A 218 4.41 25.94 7.13
C GLY A 218 4.45 24.76 6.16
N ILE A 219 5.14 24.90 5.03
CA ILE A 219 5.37 23.82 4.07
C ILE A 219 6.19 22.70 4.74
N ASP A 220 7.25 23.05 5.47
CA ASP A 220 8.07 22.07 6.20
C ASP A 220 7.23 21.30 7.23
N ALA A 221 6.37 22.01 7.96
CA ALA A 221 5.44 21.40 8.91
C ALA A 221 4.47 20.42 8.22
N PHE A 222 3.93 20.81 7.07
CA PHE A 222 3.12 19.92 6.25
C PHE A 222 3.92 18.70 5.78
N HIS A 223 5.16 18.87 5.29
CA HIS A 223 5.99 17.74 4.86
C HIS A 223 6.29 16.78 5.99
N ARG A 224 6.66 17.26 7.19
CA ARG A 224 6.86 16.38 8.36
C ARG A 224 5.62 15.54 8.63
N ALA A 225 4.46 16.17 8.70
CA ALA A 225 3.19 15.51 8.95
C ALA A 225 2.84 14.47 7.88
N ALA A 226 2.91 14.87 6.60
CA ALA A 226 2.60 14.01 5.47
C ALA A 226 3.56 12.81 5.36
N LEU A 227 4.87 13.06 5.53
CA LEU A 227 5.90 12.03 5.41
C LEU A 227 5.91 11.06 6.59
N GLU A 228 5.54 11.51 7.80
CA GLU A 228 5.30 10.64 8.95
C GLU A 228 4.08 9.73 8.71
N MET A 229 3.00 10.27 8.15
CA MET A 229 1.85 9.44 7.76
C MET A 229 2.22 8.43 6.66
N LEU A 230 3.01 8.85 5.67
CA LEU A 230 3.52 7.96 4.62
C LEU A 230 4.40 6.85 5.20
N ARG A 231 5.28 7.15 6.15
CA ARG A 231 6.08 6.14 6.88
C ARG A 231 5.19 5.10 7.52
N ARG A 232 4.24 5.52 8.37
CA ARG A 232 3.34 4.60 9.07
C ARG A 232 2.57 3.69 8.11
N ARG A 233 2.19 4.20 6.94
CA ARG A 233 1.53 3.41 5.88
C ARG A 233 2.46 2.39 5.23
N ILE A 234 3.70 2.78 4.92
CA ILE A 234 4.71 1.85 4.38
C ILE A 234 4.96 0.72 5.39
N ASP A 235 5.15 1.06 6.66
CA ASP A 235 5.41 0.08 7.72
C ASP A 235 4.20 -0.87 7.92
N ALA A 236 2.98 -0.34 7.91
CA ALA A 236 1.76 -1.15 7.99
C ALA A 236 1.60 -2.10 6.80
N ALA A 237 1.92 -1.65 5.58
CA ALA A 237 1.89 -2.49 4.39
C ALA A 237 2.93 -3.62 4.47
N ASP A 238 4.11 -3.33 5.01
CA ASP A 238 5.19 -4.31 5.19
C ASP A 238 4.84 -5.36 6.23
N GLU A 239 4.22 -4.97 7.35
CA GLU A 239 3.74 -5.90 8.37
C GLU A 239 2.68 -6.86 7.81
N LEU A 240 1.76 -6.37 6.99
CA LEU A 240 0.76 -7.21 6.32
C LEU A 240 1.38 -8.23 5.35
N VAL A 241 2.42 -7.82 4.61
CA VAL A 241 3.18 -8.72 3.73
C VAL A 241 3.93 -9.76 4.56
N ALA A 242 4.61 -9.35 5.63
CA ALA A 242 5.35 -10.24 6.52
C ALA A 242 4.43 -11.27 7.19
N GLU A 243 3.25 -10.87 7.65
CA GLU A 243 2.23 -11.75 8.22
C GLU A 243 1.72 -12.77 7.18
N ARG A 244 1.48 -12.34 5.94
CA ARG A 244 1.09 -13.26 4.86
C ARG A 244 2.16 -14.31 4.58
N ILE A 245 3.43 -13.91 4.55
CA ILE A 245 4.57 -14.83 4.38
C ILE A 245 4.64 -15.81 5.56
N ARG A 246 4.55 -15.33 6.80
CA ARG A 246 4.55 -16.17 8.02
C ARG A 246 3.44 -17.21 7.99
N ARG A 247 2.21 -16.81 7.66
CA ARG A 247 1.06 -17.74 7.52
C ARG A 247 1.31 -18.82 6.48
N ARG A 248 1.88 -18.46 5.33
CA ARG A 248 2.20 -19.42 4.26
C ARG A 248 3.24 -20.43 4.71
N VAL A 249 4.33 -19.97 5.34
CA VAL A 249 5.39 -20.85 5.87
C VAL A 249 4.84 -21.80 6.93
N GLY A 250 4.00 -21.31 7.85
CA GLY A 250 3.34 -22.13 8.86
C GLY A 250 2.44 -23.21 8.25
N TYR A 251 1.62 -22.84 7.26
CA TYR A 251 0.76 -23.80 6.55
C TYR A 251 1.56 -24.87 5.80
N GLU A 252 2.65 -24.48 5.14
CA GLU A 252 3.55 -25.42 4.44
C GLU A 252 4.24 -26.39 5.43
N ALA A 253 4.64 -25.90 6.61
CA ALA A 253 5.21 -26.72 7.67
C ALA A 253 4.19 -27.73 8.22
N ASP A 254 2.96 -27.30 8.49
CA ASP A 254 1.87 -28.16 8.98
C ASP A 254 1.48 -29.22 7.96
N LEU A 255 1.43 -28.86 6.67
CA LEU A 255 1.15 -29.79 5.58
C LEU A 255 2.26 -30.83 5.46
N ARG A 256 3.52 -30.41 5.56
CA ARG A 256 4.67 -31.31 5.54
C ARG A 256 4.63 -32.28 6.72
N HIS A 257 4.36 -31.77 7.93
CA HIS A 257 4.25 -32.60 9.12
C HIS A 257 3.14 -33.64 9.00
N ARG A 258 1.94 -33.23 8.55
CA ARG A 258 0.81 -34.14 8.30
C ARG A 258 1.11 -35.19 7.23
N THR A 259 1.80 -34.81 6.15
CA THR A 259 2.14 -35.73 5.06
C THR A 259 3.17 -36.75 5.51
N LEU A 260 4.23 -36.32 6.21
CA LEU A 260 5.22 -37.24 6.78
C LEU A 260 4.61 -38.15 7.85
N GLY A 261 3.71 -37.64 8.70
CA GLY A 261 2.98 -38.44 9.69
C GLY A 261 2.18 -39.56 9.03
N ARG A 262 1.39 -39.24 7.98
CA ARG A 262 0.65 -40.25 7.22
C ARG A 262 1.54 -41.30 6.56
N LEU A 263 2.69 -40.89 6.01
CA LEU A 263 3.66 -41.83 5.43
C LEU A 263 4.28 -42.73 6.50
N ALA A 264 4.60 -42.19 7.68
CA ALA A 264 5.10 -42.95 8.81
C ALA A 264 4.05 -43.94 9.35
N ASP A 265 2.78 -43.54 9.40
CA ASP A 265 1.67 -44.42 9.80
C ASP A 265 1.53 -45.61 8.83
N VAL A 266 1.62 -45.36 7.52
CA VAL A 266 1.60 -46.44 6.51
C VAL A 266 2.78 -47.39 6.73
N LEU A 267 4.01 -46.88 6.86
CA LEU A 267 5.21 -47.69 7.05
C LEU A 267 5.25 -48.41 8.42
N GLY A 268 4.71 -47.80 9.48
CA GLY A 268 4.66 -48.38 10.83
C GLY A 268 3.54 -49.42 10.99
N SER A 269 2.44 -49.25 10.25
CA SER A 269 1.33 -50.20 10.26
C SER A 269 1.61 -51.50 9.48
N ASP A 270 2.63 -51.50 8.61
CA ASP A 270 3.15 -52.67 7.90
C ASP A 270 4.13 -53.50 8.76
N ALA A 271 4.87 -52.86 9.67
CA ALA A 271 5.81 -53.56 10.56
C ALA A 271 5.11 -54.41 11.64
N ALA A 272 3.82 -54.15 11.92
CA ALA A 272 3.04 -54.87 12.93
C ALA A 272 2.14 -55.98 12.36
N ARG A 273 2.06 -56.16 11.04
CA ARG A 273 1.20 -57.17 10.41
C ARG A 273 1.99 -58.14 9.55
N SER A 274 2.46 -59.21 10.19
CA SER A 274 3.01 -60.40 9.53
C SER A 274 2.01 -61.02 8.53
N THR A 275 2.20 -60.68 7.25
CA THR A 275 2.39 -61.56 6.07
C THR A 275 1.50 -62.79 5.78
N SER A 276 0.34 -63.01 6.41
CA SER A 276 -0.65 -63.95 5.80
C SER A 276 -2.15 -63.66 6.03
N SER A 277 -2.52 -62.53 6.66
CA SER A 277 -3.92 -62.13 6.93
C SER A 277 -4.36 -60.87 6.19
N ALA A 278 -3.42 -60.09 5.64
CA ALA A 278 -3.67 -58.70 5.21
C ALA A 278 -4.67 -58.58 4.04
N THR A 279 -4.60 -59.46 3.04
CA THR A 279 -5.44 -59.34 1.83
C THR A 279 -6.93 -59.57 2.10
N THR A 280 -7.27 -60.42 3.08
CA THR A 280 -8.67 -60.68 3.46
C THR A 280 -9.23 -59.56 4.33
N ASP A 281 -8.42 -59.04 5.27
CA ASP A 281 -8.81 -57.94 6.15
C ASP A 281 -9.00 -56.62 5.36
N GLU A 282 -8.16 -56.37 4.35
CA GLU A 282 -8.31 -55.22 3.44
C GLU A 282 -9.57 -55.29 2.59
N LEU A 283 -9.91 -56.47 2.07
CA LEU A 283 -11.14 -56.65 1.28
C LEU A 283 -12.39 -56.40 2.12
N VAL A 284 -12.42 -56.89 3.37
CA VAL A 284 -13.53 -56.63 4.31
C VAL A 284 -13.62 -55.14 4.64
N ALA A 285 -12.48 -54.47 4.85
CA ALA A 285 -12.43 -53.03 5.13
C ALA A 285 -12.97 -52.20 3.96
N VAL A 286 -12.58 -52.51 2.73
CA VAL A 286 -13.09 -51.85 1.51
C VAL A 286 -14.59 -52.10 1.36
N MET A 287 -15.05 -53.34 1.55
CA MET A 287 -16.48 -53.66 1.46
C MET A 287 -17.30 -52.91 2.52
N ARG A 288 -16.83 -52.80 3.77
CA ARG A 288 -17.49 -52.01 4.81
C ARG A 288 -17.64 -50.54 4.45
N LEU A 289 -16.59 -49.95 3.86
CA LEU A 289 -16.63 -48.55 3.42
C LEU A 289 -17.68 -48.34 2.32
N VAL A 290 -17.70 -49.21 1.31
CA VAL A 290 -18.69 -49.14 0.22
C VAL A 290 -20.11 -49.44 0.72
N GLY A 291 -20.25 -50.42 1.62
CA GLY A 291 -21.53 -50.80 2.22
C GLY A 291 -22.14 -49.66 3.03
N HIS A 292 -21.33 -48.95 3.84
CA HIS A 292 -21.77 -47.78 4.60
C HIS A 292 -22.40 -46.71 3.70
N GLU A 293 -21.74 -46.36 2.59
CA GLU A 293 -22.25 -45.37 1.63
C GLU A 293 -23.53 -45.83 0.92
N GLN A 294 -23.75 -47.13 0.78
CA GLN A 294 -24.93 -47.73 0.15
C GLN A 294 -26.03 -48.11 1.15
N GLY A 295 -25.84 -47.86 2.45
CA GLY A 295 -26.77 -48.26 3.51
C GLY A 295 -26.87 -49.79 3.70
N ILE A 296 -25.84 -50.53 3.30
CA ILE A 296 -25.74 -51.99 3.40
C ILE A 296 -24.80 -52.36 4.55
N GLU A 297 -25.30 -53.13 5.51
CA GLU A 297 -24.49 -53.65 6.60
C GLU A 297 -23.63 -54.83 6.12
N ILE A 298 -22.30 -54.68 6.20
CA ILE A 298 -21.36 -55.72 5.80
C ILE A 298 -20.94 -56.56 7.01
N VAL A 299 -21.37 -57.82 7.02
CA VAL A 299 -21.09 -58.81 8.05
C VAL A 299 -19.90 -59.65 7.64
N GLU A 300 -18.90 -59.73 8.53
CA GLU A 300 -17.68 -60.50 8.29
C GLU A 300 -17.91 -61.99 8.63
N PRO A 301 -17.72 -62.91 7.67
CA PRO A 301 -17.86 -64.34 7.94
C PRO A 301 -16.72 -64.85 8.85
N PRO A 302 -16.94 -65.95 9.59
CA PRO A 302 -15.90 -66.54 10.43
C PRO A 302 -14.63 -66.85 9.64
N ARG A 303 -13.45 -66.52 10.20
CA ARG A 303 -12.14 -66.63 9.52
C ARG A 303 -11.87 -67.98 8.85
N ARG A 304 -12.37 -69.09 9.43
CA ARG A 304 -12.27 -70.44 8.85
C ARG A 304 -12.95 -70.57 7.48
N VAL A 305 -14.06 -69.85 7.28
CA VAL A 305 -14.84 -69.83 6.03
C VAL A 305 -14.10 -69.01 4.97
N LEU A 306 -13.52 -67.87 5.36
CA LEU A 306 -12.72 -67.04 4.45
C LEU A 306 -11.44 -67.74 3.99
N ALA A 307 -10.77 -68.47 4.88
CA ALA A 307 -9.54 -69.19 4.56
C ALA A 307 -9.73 -70.38 3.59
N THR A 308 -10.95 -70.89 3.45
CA THR A 308 -11.28 -72.02 2.56
C THR A 308 -12.17 -71.62 1.38
N ALA A 309 -12.59 -70.37 1.29
CA ALA A 309 -13.42 -69.87 0.20
C ALA A 309 -12.59 -69.71 -1.08
N SER A 310 -13.06 -70.29 -2.17
CA SER A 310 -12.47 -70.07 -3.50
C SER A 310 -12.67 -68.62 -3.99
N ASP A 311 -13.69 -67.92 -3.48
CA ASP A 311 -13.94 -66.50 -3.71
C ASP A 311 -14.30 -65.83 -2.37
N PRO A 312 -13.36 -65.09 -1.76
CA PRO A 312 -13.59 -64.37 -0.52
C PRO A 312 -14.68 -63.29 -0.60
N LEU A 313 -14.85 -62.64 -1.75
CA LEU A 313 -15.85 -61.58 -1.93
C LEU A 313 -17.27 -62.17 -1.91
N ASP A 314 -17.46 -63.31 -2.58
CA ASP A 314 -18.73 -64.02 -2.55
C ASP A 314 -19.06 -64.57 -1.16
N ALA A 315 -18.05 -65.00 -0.39
CA ALA A 315 -18.24 -65.42 0.99
C ALA A 315 -18.70 -64.27 1.90
N ILE A 316 -18.11 -63.08 1.77
CA ILE A 316 -18.51 -61.87 2.53
C ILE A 316 -19.91 -61.42 2.11
N ALA A 317 -20.20 -61.40 0.82
CA ALA A 317 -21.51 -61.01 0.30
C ALA A 317 -22.62 -61.94 0.82
N ARG A 318 -22.39 -63.27 0.83
CA ARG A 318 -23.33 -64.23 1.40
C ARG A 318 -23.56 -64.04 2.89
N ALA A 319 -22.50 -63.77 3.66
CA ALA A 319 -22.62 -63.48 5.08
C ALA A 319 -23.41 -62.19 5.35
N SER A 320 -23.31 -61.22 4.43
CA SER A 320 -23.99 -59.92 4.50
C SER A 320 -25.38 -59.91 3.87
N GLY A 321 -25.89 -61.04 3.33
CA GLY A 321 -27.17 -61.10 2.63
C GLY A 321 -27.22 -60.35 1.29
N VAL A 322 -26.05 -60.04 0.71
CA VAL A 322 -25.90 -59.29 -0.54
C VAL A 322 -25.72 -60.26 -1.70
N ARG A 323 -26.44 -60.02 -2.81
CA ARG A 323 -26.29 -60.82 -4.04
C ARG A 323 -25.18 -60.23 -4.92
N THR A 324 -24.23 -61.07 -5.29
CA THR A 324 -23.20 -60.77 -6.28
C THR A 324 -23.72 -61.05 -7.70
N ARG A 325 -23.34 -60.21 -8.66
CA ARG A 325 -23.56 -60.45 -10.09
C ARG A 325 -22.31 -60.03 -10.84
N ALA A 326 -21.67 -60.97 -11.53
CA ALA A 326 -20.58 -60.65 -12.43
C ALA A 326 -21.11 -59.81 -13.60
N ILE A 327 -20.42 -58.71 -13.90
CA ILE A 327 -20.68 -57.90 -15.09
C ILE A 327 -19.41 -57.87 -15.94
N VAL A 328 -19.57 -58.02 -17.25
CA VAL A 328 -18.45 -57.88 -18.18
C VAL A 328 -18.34 -56.40 -18.53
N THR A 329 -17.26 -55.77 -18.10
CA THR A 329 -16.99 -54.36 -18.37
C THR A 329 -15.95 -54.21 -19.48
N GLY A 330 -16.12 -53.21 -20.35
CA GLY A 330 -15.09 -52.83 -21.32
C GLY A 330 -13.86 -52.19 -20.68
N PRO A 331 -12.78 -51.96 -21.45
CA PRO A 331 -11.60 -51.24 -20.97
C PRO A 331 -11.99 -49.84 -20.47
N GLN A 332 -11.44 -49.42 -19.33
CA GLN A 332 -11.63 -48.08 -18.73
C GLN A 332 -13.05 -47.70 -18.26
N TRP A 333 -13.95 -48.66 -18.03
CA TRP A 333 -15.33 -48.40 -17.56
C TRP A 333 -15.44 -47.45 -16.35
N TRP A 334 -14.45 -47.48 -15.45
CA TRP A 334 -14.39 -46.67 -14.23
C TRP A 334 -14.14 -45.18 -14.48
N ARG A 335 -13.75 -44.77 -15.70
CA ARG A 335 -13.53 -43.36 -16.06
C ARG A 335 -14.77 -42.66 -16.61
N THR A 336 -15.76 -43.43 -17.07
CA THR A 336 -16.90 -42.89 -17.83
C THR A 336 -18.21 -42.89 -17.05
N CYS A 337 -18.24 -43.49 -15.85
CA CYS A 337 -19.44 -43.62 -15.02
C CYS A 337 -19.36 -42.88 -13.66
N LEU A 338 -18.37 -42.01 -13.46
CA LEU A 338 -18.24 -41.11 -12.31
C LEU A 338 -18.44 -39.66 -12.75
#